data_AF-A0A815LEN0-F1
#
_entry.id   AF-A0A815LEN0-F1
#
_cell.length_a   1.000
_cell.length_b   1.000
_cell.length_c   1.000
_cell.angle_alpha   90.00
_cell.angle_beta   90.00
_cell.angle_gamma   90.00
#
_symmetry.space_group_name_H-M   'P 1'
#
loop_
_entity.id
_entity.type
_entity.pdbx_description
1 polymer ?
#
loop_
_entity_poly.entity_id
_entity_poly.type
_entity_poly.pdbx_seq_one_letter_code
_entity_poly.pdbx_strand_id
1 'polypeptide(L)'
;MESNLDTISDNTKQLRTHFEKVCEDIISKLNEYIDYIRNTEELCDQAIQFNDDLENKLVNAFNKEKKCKDIKLKLSATPIKGKVILDVGGHKYTTSVDTLTREQNTFFAALFSGRWELQIDPD
;
A
#
# COMPACT_ATOMS: atom_id res chain seq x y z
N MET A 1 82.60 -4.78 -16.24
CA MET A 1 81.69 -3.66 -16.57
C MET A 1 80.35 -4.17 -17.09
N GLU A 2 80.33 -5.18 -17.97
CA GLU A 2 79.11 -5.82 -18.51
C GLU A 2 78.16 -6.39 -17.44
N SER A 3 78.67 -7.09 -16.42
CA SER A 3 77.86 -7.68 -15.33
C SER A 3 77.00 -6.67 -14.54
N ASN A 4 77.43 -5.41 -14.42
CA ASN A 4 76.65 -4.38 -13.73
C ASN A 4 75.51 -3.84 -14.62
N LEU A 5 75.68 -3.86 -15.95
CA LEU A 5 74.69 -3.36 -16.89
C LEU A 5 73.48 -4.32 -16.96
N ASP A 6 73.75 -5.63 -16.96
CA ASP A 6 72.70 -6.66 -16.93
C ASP A 6 71.89 -6.61 -15.63
N THR A 7 72.57 -6.38 -14.50
CA THR A 7 71.91 -6.26 -13.18
C THR A 7 70.99 -5.04 -13.13
N ILE A 8 71.42 -3.90 -13.69
CA ILE A 8 70.60 -2.69 -13.78
C ILE A 8 69.40 -2.91 -14.71
N SER A 9 69.60 -3.60 -15.85
CA SER A 9 68.52 -3.93 -16.78
C SER A 9 67.45 -4.82 -16.12
N ASP A 10 67.87 -5.84 -15.36
CA ASP A 10 66.96 -6.75 -14.67
C ASP A 10 66.16 -6.04 -13.57
N ASN A 11 66.82 -5.23 -12.75
CA ASN A 11 66.15 -4.42 -11.73
C ASN A 11 65.13 -3.45 -12.35
N THR A 12 65.44 -2.87 -13.51
CA THR A 12 64.51 -1.97 -14.23
C THR A 12 63.27 -2.71 -14.71
N LYS A 13 63.42 -3.95 -15.19
CA LYS A 13 62.30 -4.81 -15.60
C LYS A 13 61.44 -5.20 -14.40
N GLN A 14 62.05 -5.62 -13.30
CA GLN A 14 61.33 -5.98 -12.08
C GLN A 14 60.54 -4.80 -11.51
N LEU A 15 61.12 -3.60 -11.49
CA LEU A 15 60.43 -2.38 -11.05
C LEU A 15 59.24 -2.06 -11.96
N ARG A 16 59.39 -2.19 -13.29
CA ARG A 16 58.29 -2.01 -14.23
C ARG A 16 57.15 -2.98 -13.95
N THR A 17 57.44 -4.27 -13.81
CA THR A 17 56.42 -5.29 -13.54
C THR A 17 55.71 -5.04 -12.22
N HIS A 18 56.44 -4.62 -11.19
CA HIS A 18 55.82 -4.24 -9.91
C HIS A 18 54.89 -3.02 -10.07
N PHE A 19 55.32 -2.02 -10.84
CA PHE A 19 54.49 -0.85 -11.12
C PHE A 19 53.22 -1.20 -11.90
N GLU A 20 53.33 -2.03 -12.93
CA GLU A 20 52.19 -2.52 -13.72
C GLU A 20 51.18 -3.24 -12.83
N LYS A 21 51.65 -4.13 -11.94
CA LYS A 21 50.79 -4.83 -10.97
C LYS A 21 50.06 -3.87 -10.03
N VAL A 22 50.76 -2.86 -9.50
CA VAL A 22 50.12 -1.85 -8.63
C VAL A 22 49.06 -1.06 -9.41
N CYS A 23 49.31 -0.73 -10.67
CA CYS A 23 48.32 -0.09 -11.52
C CYS A 23 47.09 -0.98 -11.73
N GLU A 24 47.29 -2.26 -12.02
CA GLU A 24 46.20 -3.23 -12.17
C GLU A 24 45.36 -3.36 -10.90
N ASP A 25 46.00 -3.48 -9.73
CA ASP A 25 45.32 -3.57 -8.43
C ASP A 25 44.49 -2.30 -8.15
N ILE A 26 45.04 -1.11 -8.45
CA ILE A 26 44.34 0.18 -8.29
C ILE A 26 43.13 0.24 -9.22
N ILE A 27 43.29 -0.14 -10.49
CA ILE A 27 42.21 -0.13 -11.48
C ILE A 27 41.09 -1.10 -11.04
N SER A 28 41.46 -2.30 -10.60
CA SER A 28 40.49 -3.29 -10.10
C SER A 28 39.69 -2.73 -8.94
N LYS A 29 40.35 -2.08 -7.98
CA LYS A 29 39.67 -1.51 -6.81
C LYS A 29 38.78 -0.31 -7.17
N LEU A 30 39.22 0.53 -8.10
CA LEU A 30 38.40 1.64 -8.61
C LEU A 30 37.13 1.14 -9.29
N ASN A 31 37.21 0.09 -10.10
CA ASN A 31 36.05 -0.51 -10.75
C ASN A 31 35.05 -1.08 -9.73
N GLU A 32 35.55 -1.74 -8.67
CA GLU A 32 34.70 -2.24 -7.59
C GLU A 32 33.92 -1.10 -6.89
N TYR A 33 34.58 0.04 -6.63
CA TYR A 33 33.90 1.21 -6.07
C TYR A 33 32.87 1.82 -7.03
N ILE A 34 33.14 1.84 -8.33
CA ILE A 34 32.17 2.31 -9.34
C ILE A 34 30.91 1.41 -9.31
N ASP A 35 31.09 0.09 -9.21
CA ASP A 35 29.97 -0.84 -9.12
C ASP A 35 29.16 -0.66 -7.83
N TYR A 36 29.82 -0.41 -6.69
CA TYR A 36 29.12 -0.08 -5.44
C TYR A 36 28.31 1.22 -5.54
N ILE A 37 28.87 2.25 -6.18
CA ILE A 37 28.15 3.52 -6.39
C ILE A 37 26.91 3.29 -7.23
N ARG A 38 27.04 2.59 -8.37
CA ARG A 38 25.91 2.28 -9.27
C ARG A 38 24.79 1.53 -8.55
N ASN A 39 25.15 0.48 -7.80
CA ASN A 39 24.17 -0.28 -7.03
C ASN A 39 23.48 0.58 -5.97
N THR A 40 24.19 1.53 -5.37
CA THR A 40 23.62 2.46 -4.39
C THR A 40 22.65 3.44 -5.06
N GLU A 41 22.97 3.94 -6.25
CA GLU A 41 22.08 4.80 -7.04
C GLU A 41 20.79 4.07 -7.43
N GLU A 42 20.89 2.82 -7.89
CA GLU A 42 19.72 2.00 -8.22
C GLU A 42 18.81 1.78 -7.00
N LEU A 43 19.39 1.57 -5.82
CA LEU A 43 18.61 1.45 -4.57
C LEU A 43 17.92 2.76 -4.20
N CYS A 44 18.55 3.91 -4.43
CA CYS A 44 17.94 5.22 -4.21
C CYS A 44 16.76 5.44 -5.16
N ASP A 45 16.90 5.11 -6.44
CA ASP A 45 15.82 5.24 -7.42
C ASP A 45 14.62 4.36 -7.05
N GLN A 46 14.87 3.12 -6.63
CA GLN A 46 13.83 2.21 -6.15
C GLN A 46 13.11 2.77 -4.91
N ALA A 47 13.86 3.36 -3.97
CA ALA A 47 13.28 3.96 -2.77
C ALA A 47 12.38 5.16 -3.09
N ILE A 48 12.79 6.02 -4.04
CA ILE A 48 11.99 7.15 -4.50
C ILE A 48 10.68 6.64 -5.13
N GLN A 49 10.78 5.68 -6.05
CA GLN A 49 9.61 5.11 -6.72
C GLN A 49 8.62 4.47 -5.72
N PHE A 50 9.14 3.76 -4.72
CA PHE A 50 8.33 3.15 -3.68
C PHE A 50 7.60 4.21 -2.83
N ASN A 51 8.28 5.31 -2.49
CA ASN A 51 7.66 6.39 -1.74
C ASN A 51 6.51 7.06 -2.53
N ASP A 52 6.71 7.31 -3.82
CA ASP A 52 5.66 7.87 -4.69
C ASP A 52 4.42 6.95 -4.76
N ASP A 53 4.62 5.63 -4.87
CA ASP A 53 3.51 4.67 -4.87
C ASP A 53 2.76 4.66 -3.52
N LEU A 54 3.49 4.73 -2.40
CA LEU A 54 2.89 4.83 -1.07
C LEU A 54 2.07 6.10 -0.89
N GLU A 55 2.59 7.26 -1.31
CA GLU A 55 1.86 8.53 -1.25
C GLU A 55 0.57 8.46 -2.07
N ASN A 56 0.64 7.92 -3.28
CA ASN A 56 -0.53 7.71 -4.14
C ASN A 56 -1.57 6.77 -3.49
N LYS A 57 -1.13 5.66 -2.90
CA LYS A 57 -2.01 4.73 -2.17
C LYS A 57 -2.66 5.40 -0.95
N LEU A 58 -1.92 6.22 -0.21
CA LEU A 58 -2.42 6.93 0.97
C LEU A 58 -3.52 7.93 0.59
N VAL A 59 -3.27 8.75 -0.43
CA VAL A 59 -4.26 9.71 -0.96
C VAL A 59 -5.53 8.99 -1.42
N ASN A 60 -5.39 7.87 -2.12
CA ASN A 60 -6.52 7.08 -2.58
C ASN A 60 -7.31 6.45 -1.42
N ALA A 61 -6.64 5.92 -0.41
CA ALA A 61 -7.28 5.35 0.78
C ALA A 61 -8.06 6.43 1.55
N PHE A 62 -7.45 7.59 1.77
CA PHE A 62 -8.09 8.72 2.45
C PHE A 62 -9.33 9.22 1.70
N ASN A 63 -9.24 9.34 0.36
CA ASN A 63 -10.37 9.73 -0.48
C ASN A 63 -11.53 8.72 -0.42
N LYS A 64 -11.22 7.42 -0.40
CA LYS A 64 -12.23 6.35 -0.23
C LYS A 64 -12.89 6.43 1.14
N GLU A 65 -12.11 6.63 2.20
CA GLU A 65 -12.62 6.76 3.57
C GLU A 65 -13.55 7.97 3.70
N LYS A 66 -13.14 9.13 3.18
CA LYS A 66 -13.97 10.34 3.17
C LYS A 66 -15.29 10.10 2.46
N LYS A 67 -15.27 9.50 1.26
CA LYS A 67 -16.50 9.14 0.53
C LYS A 67 -17.39 8.18 1.33
N CYS A 68 -16.80 7.19 2.00
CA CYS A 68 -17.54 6.24 2.83
C CYS A 68 -18.20 6.93 4.03
N LYS A 69 -17.47 7.82 4.73
CA LYS A 69 -18.00 8.64 5.82
C LYS A 69 -19.16 9.53 5.34
N ASP A 70 -19.01 10.18 4.19
CA ASP A 70 -20.05 11.01 3.59
C ASP A 70 -21.31 10.19 3.24
N ILE A 71 -21.14 8.99 2.67
CA ILE A 71 -22.24 8.07 2.37
C ILE A 71 -22.93 7.62 3.66
N LYS A 72 -22.17 7.28 4.70
CA LYS A 72 -22.72 6.89 6.01
C LYS A 72 -23.54 8.01 6.64
N LEU A 73 -23.04 9.24 6.61
CA LEU A 73 -23.76 10.41 7.11
C LEU A 73 -25.07 10.63 6.34
N LYS A 74 -25.04 10.53 5.01
CA LYS A 74 -26.24 10.63 4.16
C LYS A 74 -27.25 9.51 4.47
N LEU A 75 -26.79 8.27 4.64
CA LEU A 75 -27.64 7.14 5.01
C LEU A 75 -28.27 7.33 6.40
N SER A 76 -27.51 7.78 7.40
CA SER A 76 -28.06 8.04 8.74
C SER A 76 -29.02 9.22 8.81
N ALA A 77 -28.83 10.22 7.93
CA ALA A 77 -29.69 11.39 7.84
C ALA A 77 -30.93 11.16 6.96
N THR A 78 -30.98 10.04 6.21
CA THR A 78 -32.14 9.68 5.40
C THR A 78 -32.98 8.68 6.20
N PRO A 79 -34.19 9.04 6.66
CA PRO A 79 -35.12 8.06 7.22
C PRO A 79 -35.29 6.91 6.22
N ILE A 80 -35.37 5.66 6.69
CA ILE A 80 -35.67 4.51 5.85
C ILE A 80 -37.07 4.72 5.26
N LYS A 81 -37.16 5.44 4.13
CA LYS A 81 -38.40 5.66 3.40
C LYS A 81 -38.62 4.46 2.49
N GLY A 82 -39.10 3.38 3.07
CA GLY A 82 -39.45 2.15 2.37
C GLY A 82 -40.94 1.84 2.49
N LYS A 83 -41.52 1.25 1.45
CA LYS A 83 -42.78 0.48 1.61
C LYS A 83 -42.42 -0.92 2.08
N VAL A 84 -43.20 -1.45 3.01
CA VAL A 84 -43.08 -2.81 3.54
C VAL A 84 -44.41 -3.54 3.34
N ILE A 85 -44.33 -4.85 3.15
CA ILE A 85 -45.49 -5.72 3.03
C ILE A 85 -45.53 -6.59 4.30
N LEU A 86 -46.63 -6.50 5.04
CA LEU A 86 -46.88 -7.30 6.24
C LEU A 86 -47.90 -8.39 5.91
N ASP A 87 -47.57 -9.64 6.20
CA ASP A 87 -48.53 -10.73 6.20
C ASP A 87 -49.11 -10.89 7.61
N VAL A 88 -50.42 -10.72 7.76
CA VAL A 88 -51.12 -10.85 9.03
C VAL A 88 -52.24 -11.88 8.85
N GLY A 89 -52.00 -13.10 9.31
CA GLY A 89 -52.96 -14.20 9.19
C GLY A 89 -53.31 -14.55 7.74
N GLY A 90 -52.35 -14.50 6.83
CA GLY A 90 -52.53 -14.78 5.40
C GLY A 90 -52.98 -13.58 4.55
N HIS A 91 -53.17 -12.41 5.17
CA HIS A 91 -53.58 -11.18 4.48
C HIS A 91 -52.40 -10.23 4.35
N LYS A 92 -52.13 -9.77 3.12
CA LYS A 92 -50.99 -8.90 2.81
C LYS A 92 -51.40 -7.43 2.86
N TYR A 93 -50.74 -6.66 3.71
CA TYR A 93 -50.91 -5.22 3.86
C TYR A 93 -49.64 -4.49 3.41
N THR A 94 -49.78 -3.50 2.53
CA THR A 94 -48.65 -2.63 2.14
C THR A 94 -48.73 -1.31 2.90
N THR A 95 -47.65 -0.96 3.60
CA THR A 95 -47.56 0.31 4.35
C THR A 95 -46.15 0.91 4.23
N SER A 96 -45.91 2.09 4.79
CA SER A 96 -44.56 2.68 4.88
C SER A 96 -43.89 2.36 6.21
N VAL A 97 -42.56 2.34 6.23
CA VAL A 97 -41.77 2.29 7.47
C VAL A 97 -42.17 3.46 8.38
N ASP A 98 -42.32 4.67 7.83
CA ASP A 98 -42.79 5.85 8.57
C ASP A 98 -44.10 5.61 9.34
N THR A 99 -45.04 4.86 8.76
CA THR A 99 -46.31 4.52 9.41
C THR A 99 -46.09 3.57 10.59
N LEU A 100 -45.20 2.60 10.44
CA LEU A 100 -44.88 1.60 11.45
C LEU A 100 -43.96 2.12 12.55
N THR A 101 -43.17 3.16 12.28
CA THR A 101 -42.28 3.81 13.25
C THR A 101 -42.86 5.11 13.83
N ARG A 102 -44.11 5.47 13.49
CA ARG A 102 -44.75 6.71 13.96
C ARG A 102 -44.84 6.76 15.48
N GLU A 103 -45.24 5.65 16.09
CA GLU A 103 -45.33 5.50 17.53
C GLU A 103 -44.04 4.90 18.08
N GLN A 104 -43.34 5.65 18.93
CA GLN A 104 -42.13 5.20 19.61
C GLN A 104 -42.46 4.11 20.64
N ASN A 105 -41.47 3.29 21.00
CA ASN A 105 -41.60 2.17 21.95
C ASN A 105 -42.57 1.05 21.51
N THR A 106 -42.89 0.95 20.23
CA THR A 106 -43.61 -0.19 19.66
C THR A 106 -42.63 -1.25 19.14
N PHE A 107 -43.13 -2.48 18.96
CA PHE A 107 -42.36 -3.56 18.34
C PHE A 107 -41.80 -3.14 16.99
N PHE A 108 -42.63 -2.53 16.12
CA PHE A 108 -42.18 -2.10 14.81
C PHE A 108 -41.16 -0.96 14.86
N ALA A 109 -41.30 -0.01 15.78
CA ALA A 109 -40.28 1.02 15.99
C ALA A 109 -38.93 0.43 16.44
N ALA A 110 -38.94 -0.58 17.31
CA ALA A 110 -37.74 -1.29 17.72
C ALA A 110 -37.12 -2.14 16.58
N LEU A 111 -37.97 -2.80 15.79
CA LEU A 111 -37.56 -3.61 14.64
C LEU A 111 -36.86 -2.77 13.56
N PHE A 112 -37.49 -1.66 13.14
CA PHE A 112 -36.94 -0.79 12.09
C PHE A 112 -35.83 0.16 12.58
N SER A 113 -35.55 0.20 13.89
CA SER A 113 -34.40 0.95 14.44
C SER A 113 -33.12 0.12 14.55
N GLY A 114 -33.14 -1.15 14.10
CA GLY A 114 -31.98 -2.04 14.14
C GLY A 114 -31.63 -2.54 15.53
N ARG A 115 -32.53 -2.38 16.51
CA ARG A 115 -32.37 -2.85 17.90
C ARG A 115 -32.86 -4.28 18.11
N TRP A 116 -33.44 -4.91 17.09
CA TRP A 116 -33.98 -6.26 17.15
C TRP A 116 -33.34 -7.11 16.04
N GLU A 117 -32.73 -8.22 16.41
CA GLU A 117 -32.26 -9.24 15.47
C GLU A 117 -33.46 -10.06 14.99
N LEU A 118 -33.72 -10.04 13.68
CA LEU A 118 -34.74 -10.86 13.05
C LEU A 118 -34.32 -12.33 13.16
N GLN A 119 -35.06 -13.11 13.95
CA GLN A 119 -35.01 -14.56 13.85
C GLN A 119 -35.86 -14.95 12.65
N ILE A 120 -35.20 -15.39 11.58
CA ILE A 120 -35.85 -16.02 10.44
C ILE A 120 -36.09 -17.46 10.87
N ASP A 121 -37.35 -17.85 11.03
CA ASP A 121 -37.69 -19.25 11.21
C ASP A 121 -37.27 -20.01 9.94
N PRO A 122 -36.51 -21.12 10.06
CA PRO A 122 -36.22 -21.97 8.93
C PRO A 122 -37.50 -22.66 8.46
N ASP A 123 -37.75 -22.59 7.15
CA ASP A 123 -38.85 -23.29 6.46
C ASP A 123 -38.80 -24.82 6.66
#